data_AF-A0A484BYI9-F1
#
_entry.id   AF-A0A484BYI9-F1
#
_cell.length_a   1.000
_cell.length_b   1.000
_cell.length_c   1.000
_cell.angle_alpha   90.00
_cell.angle_beta   90.00
_cell.angle_gamma   90.00
#
_symmetry.space_group_name_H-M   'P 1'
#
loop_
_entity.id
_entity.type
_entity.pdbx_description
1 polymer ?
#
loop_
_entity_poly.entity_id
_entity_poly.type
_entity_poly.pdbx_seq_one_letter_code
_entity_poly.pdbx_strand_id
1 'polypeptide(L)'
;MISLLTLKVNIPLLEREWTRRAQRFPVLLEENIITYVKNELKKIQKLLSPDYPECSESQREDEDEEQRRSREAFLKITLHFLRRMKQDELADCLQRSKRISLNN
;
A
#
# COMPACT_ATOMS: atom_id res chain seq x y z
N MET A 1 28.86 -45.46 -19.08
CA MET A 1 28.10 -45.64 -17.83
C MET A 1 28.00 -44.30 -17.10
N ILE A 2 27.10 -43.43 -17.54
CA ILE A 2 26.55 -42.37 -16.68
C ILE A 2 25.04 -42.52 -16.81
N SER A 3 24.39 -42.69 -15.66
CA SER A 3 23.20 -43.52 -15.46
C SER A 3 21.89 -42.93 -15.99
N LEU A 4 21.05 -43.81 -16.53
CA LEU A 4 19.69 -43.59 -17.08
C LEU A 4 18.61 -43.26 -16.02
N LEU A 5 18.91 -42.48 -14.98
CA LEU A 5 17.92 -42.14 -13.95
C LEU A 5 17.96 -40.65 -13.56
N THR A 6 17.80 -39.75 -14.52
CA THR A 6 17.28 -38.41 -14.23
C THR A 6 15.77 -38.53 -14.02
N LEU A 7 15.35 -38.71 -12.77
CA LEU A 7 13.95 -38.59 -12.36
C LEU A 7 13.38 -37.24 -12.83
N LYS A 8 12.38 -37.32 -13.71
CA LYS A 8 11.14 -36.51 -13.78
C LYS A 8 11.12 -35.19 -12.97
N VAL A 9 11.96 -34.23 -13.31
CA VAL A 9 11.60 -32.81 -13.20
C VAL A 9 11.79 -32.24 -14.59
N ASN A 10 10.67 -31.99 -15.27
CA ASN A 10 10.65 -31.43 -16.60
C ASN A 10 11.11 -29.96 -16.51
N ILE A 11 12.42 -29.74 -16.55
CA ILE A 11 13.08 -28.41 -16.46
C ILE A 11 12.41 -27.39 -17.42
N PRO A 12 12.09 -27.74 -18.69
CA PRO A 12 11.32 -26.87 -19.59
C PRO A 12 9.91 -26.50 -19.11
N LEU A 13 9.23 -27.38 -18.38
CA LEU A 13 7.89 -27.10 -17.85
C LEU A 13 7.97 -26.16 -16.64
N LEU A 14 8.98 -26.36 -15.79
CA LEU A 14 9.24 -25.50 -14.65
C LEU A 14 9.52 -24.07 -15.11
N GLU A 15 10.38 -23.88 -16.11
CA GLU A 15 10.73 -22.56 -16.66
C GLU A 15 9.52 -21.84 -17.29
N ARG A 16 8.63 -22.58 -17.97
CA ARG A 16 7.34 -22.05 -18.47
C ARG A 16 6.38 -21.68 -17.35
N GLU A 17 6.37 -22.41 -16.25
CA GLU A 17 5.54 -22.11 -15.09
C GLU A 17 6.09 -20.90 -14.30
N TRP A 18 7.41 -20.84 -14.10
CA TRP A 18 8.10 -19.68 -13.53
C TRP A 18 7.88 -18.43 -14.35
N THR A 19 8.03 -18.49 -15.69
CA THR A 19 7.75 -17.35 -16.58
C THR A 19 6.29 -16.91 -16.49
N ARG A 20 5.34 -17.84 -16.47
CA ARG A 20 3.91 -17.51 -16.31
C ARG A 20 3.57 -16.91 -14.95
N ARG A 21 4.16 -17.43 -13.85
CA ARG A 21 3.98 -16.88 -12.49
C ARG A 21 4.63 -15.50 -12.38
N ALA A 22 5.84 -15.33 -12.91
CA ALA A 22 6.56 -14.06 -12.94
C ALA A 22 5.86 -13.00 -13.81
N GLN A 23 5.16 -13.39 -14.87
CA GLN A 23 4.39 -12.46 -15.70
C GLN A 23 3.09 -12.00 -15.01
N ARG A 24 2.51 -12.85 -14.15
CA ARG A 24 1.27 -12.54 -13.43
C ARG A 24 1.49 -11.77 -12.14
N PHE A 25 2.65 -11.91 -11.51
CA PHE A 25 2.99 -11.23 -10.27
C PHE A 25 2.92 -9.69 -10.37
N PRO A 26 3.52 -9.02 -11.38
CA PRO A 26 3.46 -7.56 -11.50
C PRO A 26 2.04 -7.03 -11.63
N VAL A 27 1.20 -7.69 -12.44
CA VAL A 27 -0.20 -7.27 -12.66
C VAL A 27 -1.00 -7.36 -11.36
N LEU A 28 -0.90 -8.47 -10.64
CA LEU A 28 -1.60 -8.64 -9.36
C LEU A 28 -1.08 -7.67 -8.29
N LEU A 29 0.23 -7.43 -8.25
CA LEU A 29 0.83 -6.49 -7.32
C LEU A 29 0.38 -5.06 -7.61
N GLU A 30 0.37 -4.66 -8.88
CA GLU A 30 -0.10 -3.36 -9.33
C GLU A 30 -1.58 -3.15 -8.97
N GLU A 31 -2.45 -4.12 -9.27
CA GLU A 31 -3.88 -4.09 -8.91
C GLU A 31 -4.10 -3.92 -7.39
N ASN A 32 -3.32 -4.66 -6.58
CA ASN A 32 -3.39 -4.58 -5.12
C ASN A 32 -2.91 -3.21 -4.60
N ILE A 33 -1.79 -2.70 -5.12
CA ILE A 33 -1.26 -1.39 -4.76
C ILE A 33 -2.25 -0.28 -5.15
N ILE A 34 -2.78 -0.30 -6.38
CA ILE A 34 -3.75 0.69 -6.85
C ILE A 34 -5.00 0.68 -5.96
N THR A 35 -5.48 -0.51 -5.60
CA THR A 35 -6.65 -0.65 -4.71
C THR A 35 -6.35 -0.06 -3.32
N TYR A 36 -5.19 -0.39 -2.75
CA TYR A 36 -4.75 0.17 -1.47
C TYR A 36 -4.66 1.70 -1.52
N VAL A 37 -3.96 2.24 -2.52
CA VAL A 37 -3.79 3.69 -2.70
C VAL A 37 -5.15 4.38 -2.84
N LYS A 38 -6.07 3.85 -3.65
CA LYS A 38 -7.43 4.40 -3.80
C LYS A 38 -8.18 4.43 -2.47
N ASN A 39 -8.07 3.37 -1.67
CA ASN A 39 -8.75 3.28 -0.38
C ASN A 39 -8.18 4.27 0.63
N GLU A 40 -6.86 4.40 0.73
CA GLU A 40 -6.23 5.34 1.66
C GLU A 40 -6.44 6.80 1.24
N LEU A 41 -6.43 7.12 -0.06
CA LEU A 41 -6.78 8.46 -0.54
C LEU A 41 -8.22 8.86 -0.19
N LYS A 42 -9.18 7.92 -0.28
CA LYS A 42 -10.56 8.18 0.17
C LYS A 42 -10.64 8.50 1.66
N LYS A 43 -9.80 7.86 2.49
CA LYS A 43 -9.72 8.19 3.94
C LYS A 43 -9.14 9.58 4.16
N ILE A 44 -8.09 9.95 3.43
CA ILE A 44 -7.51 11.29 3.48
C ILE A 44 -8.54 12.36 3.08
N GLN A 45 -9.29 12.12 1.99
CA GLN A 45 -10.34 13.04 1.55
C GLN A 45 -11.39 13.27 2.64
N LYS A 46 -11.80 12.21 3.33
CA LYS A 46 -12.73 12.30 4.47
C LYS A 46 -12.14 13.10 5.63
N LEU A 47 -10.87 12.86 5.99
CA LEU A 47 -10.18 13.59 7.05
C LEU A 47 -10.04 15.10 6.77
N LEU A 48 -10.03 15.49 5.50
CA LEU A 48 -9.97 16.88 5.08
C LEU A 48 -11.35 17.53 4.94
N SER A 49 -12.43 16.74 5.05
CA SER A 49 -13.80 17.25 4.96
C SER A 49 -14.21 17.94 6.26
N PRO A 50 -14.71 19.18 6.23
CA PRO A 50 -15.13 19.91 7.43
C PRO A 50 -16.31 19.26 8.16
N ASP A 51 -17.14 18.50 7.44
CA ASP A 51 -18.31 17.79 7.97
C ASP A 51 -18.00 16.38 8.49
N TYR A 52 -16.72 16.00 8.61
CA TYR A 52 -16.37 14.66 9.06
C TYR A 52 -16.57 14.56 10.58
N PRO A 53 -17.48 13.70 11.08
CA PRO A 53 -17.53 13.41 12.50
C PRO A 53 -16.15 12.89 12.91
N GLU A 54 -15.66 13.33 14.08
CA GLU A 54 -14.36 12.93 14.63
C GLU A 54 -14.07 11.47 14.26
N CYS A 55 -12.99 11.29 13.50
CA CYS A 55 -12.58 9.99 13.00
C CYS A 55 -12.57 9.02 14.17
N SER A 56 -13.45 8.02 14.16
CA SER A 56 -13.51 6.99 15.18
C SER A 56 -12.14 6.30 15.27
N GLU A 57 -11.34 6.71 16.25
CA GLU A 57 -10.04 6.12 16.62
C GLU A 57 -10.18 4.62 16.87
N SER A 58 -11.38 4.17 17.27
CA SER A 58 -11.71 2.76 17.45
C SER A 58 -11.48 1.88 16.21
N GLN A 59 -11.54 2.43 14.99
CA GLN A 59 -11.22 1.64 13.79
C GLN A 59 -9.70 1.52 13.55
N ARG A 60 -8.88 2.36 14.20
CA ARG A 60 -7.43 2.39 14.06
C ARG A 60 -6.72 1.54 15.11
N GLU A 61 -7.35 1.31 16.25
CA GLU A 61 -6.80 0.48 17.34
C GLU A 61 -6.86 -1.02 17.02
N ASP A 62 -7.86 -1.47 16.25
CA ASP A 62 -7.98 -2.86 15.80
C ASP A 62 -7.07 -3.22 14.61
N GLU A 63 -6.20 -2.30 14.18
CA GLU A 63 -5.30 -2.54 13.06
C GLU A 63 -4.00 -3.20 13.51
N ASP A 64 -3.61 -4.24 12.77
CA ASP A 64 -2.28 -4.84 12.89
C ASP A 64 -1.19 -3.77 12.76
N GLU A 65 -0.12 -3.90 13.55
CA GLU A 65 1.04 -3.02 13.54
C GLU A 65 1.61 -2.86 12.12
N GLU A 66 1.62 -3.92 11.31
CA GLU A 66 2.07 -3.86 9.93
C GLU A 66 1.21 -2.92 9.08
N GLN A 67 -0.12 -2.99 9.25
CA GLN A 67 -1.04 -2.12 8.54
C GLN A 67 -0.87 -0.65 8.98
N ARG A 68 -0.66 -0.42 10.27
CA ARG A 68 -0.36 0.91 10.82
C ARG A 68 0.91 1.50 10.21
N ARG A 69 1.99 0.71 10.16
CA ARG A 69 3.27 1.12 9.53
C ARG A 69 3.12 1.40 8.05
N SER A 70 2.35 0.58 7.33
CA SER A 70 2.06 0.78 5.91
C SER A 70 1.35 2.13 5.67
N ARG A 71 0.35 2.47 6.49
CA ARG A 71 -0.35 3.76 6.41
C ARG A 71 0.54 4.96 6.71
N GLU A 72 1.41 4.84 7.72
CA GLU A 72 2.38 5.90 8.01
C GLU A 72 3.36 6.13 6.85
N ALA A 73 3.82 5.06 6.21
CA ALA A 73 4.66 5.14 5.03
C ALA A 73 3.89 5.77 3.85
N PHE A 74 2.66 5.34 3.61
CA PHE A 74 1.79 5.90 2.57
C PHE A 74 1.55 7.40 2.76
N LEU A 75 1.32 7.84 3.99
CA LEU A 75 1.15 9.27 4.28
C LEU A 75 2.43 10.06 3.98
N LYS A 76 3.61 9.54 4.34
CA LYS A 76 4.90 10.18 4.01
C LYS A 76 5.07 10.33 2.50
N ILE A 77 4.75 9.29 1.73
CA ILE A 77 4.79 9.31 0.27
C ILE A 77 3.81 10.36 -0.28
N THR A 78 2.58 10.40 0.25
CA THR A 78 1.55 11.37 -0.15
C THR A 78 2.02 12.81 0.08
N LEU A 79 2.54 13.12 1.27
CA LEU A 79 3.09 14.44 1.60
C LEU A 79 4.25 14.83 0.68
N HIS A 80 5.12 13.87 0.34
CA HIS A 80 6.21 14.11 -0.61
C HIS A 80 5.68 14.52 -1.99
N PHE A 81 4.67 13.80 -2.52
CA PHE A 81 4.08 14.14 -3.80
C PHE A 81 3.35 15.48 -3.79
N LEU A 82 2.59 15.80 -2.74
CA LEU A 82 1.93 17.10 -2.60
C LEU A 82 2.92 18.26 -2.68
N ARG A 83 4.03 18.17 -1.94
CA ARG A 83 5.11 19.18 -2.00
C ARG A 83 5.76 19.25 -3.38
N ARG A 84 6.03 18.10 -4.00
CA ARG A 84 6.55 18.05 -5.37
C ARG A 84 5.60 18.69 -6.40
N MET A 85 4.30 18.62 -6.15
CA MET A 85 3.24 19.25 -6.94
C MET A 85 2.96 20.72 -6.56
N LYS A 86 3.74 21.31 -5.63
CA LYS A 86 3.54 22.67 -5.08
C LYS A 86 2.19 22.86 -4.38
N GLN A 87 1.66 21.80 -3.79
CA GLN A 87 0.45 21.80 -2.96
C GLN A 87 0.83 21.85 -1.47
N ASP A 88 1.66 22.83 -1.09
CA ASP A 88 2.27 22.89 0.24
C ASP A 88 1.23 23.11 1.35
N GLU A 89 0.24 24.00 1.12
CA GLU A 89 -0.84 24.24 2.08
C GLU A 89 -1.64 22.96 2.38
N LEU A 90 -1.93 22.16 1.34
CA LEU A 90 -2.64 20.90 1.49
C LEU A 90 -1.79 19.86 2.26
N ALA A 91 -0.48 19.82 1.98
CA ALA A 91 0.44 18.97 2.72
C ALA A 91 0.51 19.34 4.20
N ASP A 92 0.55 20.63 4.51
CA ASP A 92 0.59 21.14 5.88
C ASP A 92 -0.73 20.89 6.63
N CYS A 93 -1.87 21.12 5.99
CA CYS A 93 -3.19 20.76 6.53
C CYS A 93 -3.26 19.27 6.88
N LEU A 94 -2.88 18.40 5.94
CA LEU A 94 -2.89 16.95 6.16
C LEU A 94 -1.94 16.51 7.28
N GLN A 95 -0.75 17.13 7.36
CA GLN A 95 0.21 16.85 8.42
C GLN A 95 -0.29 17.31 9.80
N ARG A 96 -1.04 18.42 9.87
CA ARG A 96 -1.67 18.90 11.11
C ARG A 96 -2.79 17.99 11.57
N SER A 97 -3.66 17.53 10.66
CA SER A 97 -4.74 16.59 10.98
C SER A 97 -4.21 15.29 11.63
N LYS A 98 -3.04 14.81 11.20
CA LYS A 98 -2.40 13.65 11.86
C LYS A 98 -1.99 13.93 13.32
N ARG A 99 -1.43 15.11 13.62
CA ARG A 99 -0.97 15.44 14.99
C ARG A 99 -2.12 15.57 15.97
N ILE A 100 -3.26 16.08 15.50
CA ILE A 100 -4.46 16.20 16.33
C ILE A 100 -4.93 14.80 16.75
N SER A 101 -4.96 13.84 15.83
CA SER A 101 -5.31 12.43 16.11
C SER A 101 -4.24 11.61 16.88
N LEU A 102 -3.19 12.22 17.43
CA LEU A 102 -2.17 11.54 18.25
C LEU A 102 -2.04 12.15 19.66
N ASN A 103 -2.76 13.26 19.91
CA ASN A 103 -2.67 14.02 21.15
C ASN A 103 -3.98 13.98 21.97
N ASN A 104 -4.98 13.22 21.51
CA ASN A 104 -6.20 12.93 22.25
C ASN A 104 -6.10 11.55 22.90
#